data_AF-A0A917KHD2-F1
#
_entry.id   AF-A0A917KHD2-F1
#
_cell.length_a   1.000
_cell.length_b   1.000
_cell.length_c   1.000
_cell.angle_alpha   90.00
_cell.angle_beta   90.00
_cell.angle_gamma   90.00
#
_symmetry.space_group_name_H-M   'P 1'
#
loop_
_entity.id
_entity.type
_entity.pdbx_description
1 polymer ?
#
loop_
_entity_poly.entity_id
_entity_poly.type
_entity_poly.pdbx_seq_one_letter_code
_entity_poly.pdbx_strand_id
1 'polypeptide(L)'
;MASVLGPIAVGPGGRLTAGGLPLAVLDAAGQAIPGIYAVRNPAYQGSGLLAADGKPDYDAAGQPSYLFADANGRIVGRPGDAAWQGAALRIGSDVDMGDHSFFAVAYSSSEVPAGVALTRDGHLSLNSQNELVDAAGHPILPVGPNGLPLPQARIVINPAYQGHDLFAPNGDPVYDQHGQPSYRVVGPGGQVVPGARLGLVDADVTRLVPLGETEFMVGGTLNPQQVVAALRPGTGQLAPGKLEQSNVDPAATMTRMLAVIAQYQANQEVIRAEDETLAKAVQDVGHVNA
;
A
#
# COMPACT_ATOMS: atom_id res chain seq x y z
N MET A 1 -2.92 6.44 -15.02
CA MET A 1 -2.28 5.46 -15.92
C MET A 1 -0.95 4.99 -15.32
N ALA A 2 -0.96 4.47 -14.09
CA ALA A 2 0.28 4.29 -13.30
C ALA A 2 0.56 2.85 -12.88
N SER A 3 -0.28 1.91 -13.28
CA SER A 3 -0.14 0.48 -13.05
C SER A 3 -0.45 -0.22 -14.36
N VAL A 4 0.49 -1.02 -14.86
CA VAL A 4 0.29 -1.84 -16.07
C VAL A 4 0.34 -3.29 -15.64
N LEU A 5 -0.78 -3.99 -15.84
CA LEU A 5 -0.91 -5.42 -15.58
C LEU A 5 -0.26 -6.23 -16.71
N GLY A 6 0.56 -7.22 -16.35
CA GLY A 6 1.11 -8.20 -17.27
C GLY A 6 2.56 -8.56 -16.98
N PRO A 7 3.06 -9.69 -17.53
CA PRO A 7 4.47 -10.05 -17.39
C PRO A 7 5.34 -8.96 -18.02
N ILE A 8 6.35 -8.51 -17.29
CA ILE A 8 7.32 -7.57 -17.83
C ILE A 8 8.24 -8.28 -18.80
N ALA A 9 8.36 -7.72 -19.99
CA ALA A 9 9.25 -8.20 -21.02
C ALA A 9 10.19 -7.09 -21.48
N VAL A 10 11.26 -7.50 -22.16
CA VAL A 10 12.13 -6.57 -22.87
C VAL A 10 11.58 -6.40 -24.28
N GLY A 11 10.98 -5.24 -24.53
CA GLY A 11 10.47 -4.84 -25.84
C GLY A 11 11.54 -4.23 -26.75
N PRO A 12 11.13 -3.66 -27.89
CA PRO A 12 12.02 -3.03 -28.85
C PRO A 12 12.91 -1.94 -28.22
N GLY A 13 14.18 -1.89 -28.62
CA GLY A 13 15.15 -0.94 -28.08
C GLY A 13 15.54 -1.20 -26.61
N GLY A 14 15.32 -2.41 -26.10
CA GLY A 14 15.68 -2.79 -24.74
C GLY A 14 14.75 -2.24 -23.66
N ARG A 15 13.62 -1.62 -24.05
CA ARG A 15 12.67 -1.02 -23.11
C ARG A 15 11.92 -2.09 -22.33
N LEU A 16 11.74 -1.88 -21.04
CA LEU A 16 10.83 -2.69 -20.26
C LEU A 16 9.39 -2.35 -20.68
N THR A 17 8.63 -3.38 -21.05
CA THR A 17 7.25 -3.25 -21.49
C THR A 17 6.34 -4.15 -20.67
N ALA A 18 5.09 -3.71 -20.51
CA ALA A 18 4.00 -4.51 -19.98
C ALA A 18 2.85 -4.45 -20.98
N GLY A 19 2.36 -5.62 -21.42
CA GLY A 19 1.34 -5.67 -22.48
C GLY A 19 1.76 -5.00 -23.80
N GLY A 20 3.07 -4.91 -24.08
CA GLY A 20 3.61 -4.25 -25.26
C GLY A 20 3.76 -2.72 -25.16
N LEU A 21 3.30 -2.10 -24.06
CA LEU A 21 3.48 -0.67 -23.81
C LEU A 21 4.75 -0.42 -22.99
N PRO A 22 5.57 0.59 -23.34
CA PRO A 22 6.77 0.91 -22.57
C PRO A 22 6.41 1.47 -21.21
N LEU A 23 7.16 1.03 -20.20
CA LEU A 23 6.95 1.44 -18.82
C LEU A 23 7.51 2.84 -18.59
N ALA A 24 6.63 3.75 -18.17
CA ALA A 24 7.01 5.10 -17.78
C ALA A 24 7.75 5.07 -16.45
N VAL A 25 8.75 5.93 -16.31
CA VAL A 25 9.45 6.16 -15.04
C VAL A 25 8.67 7.22 -14.28
N LEU A 26 8.38 6.95 -13.01
CA LEU A 26 7.75 7.93 -12.13
C LEU A 26 8.80 8.65 -11.31
N ASP A 27 8.55 9.89 -10.93
CA ASP A 27 9.34 10.64 -9.96
C ASP A 27 8.96 10.27 -8.51
N ALA A 28 9.62 10.91 -7.54
CA ALA A 28 9.36 10.73 -6.11
C ALA A 28 7.92 11.08 -5.68
N ALA A 29 7.21 11.91 -6.46
CA ALA A 29 5.82 12.27 -6.23
C ALA A 29 4.83 11.30 -6.91
N GLY A 30 5.34 10.26 -7.59
CA GLY A 30 4.53 9.30 -8.34
C GLY A 30 4.00 9.85 -9.66
N GLN A 31 4.55 10.95 -10.17
CA GLN A 31 4.19 11.51 -11.47
C GLN A 31 5.10 10.94 -12.56
N ALA A 32 4.52 10.59 -13.72
CA ALA A 32 5.31 10.10 -14.84
C ALA A 32 6.23 11.19 -15.36
N ILE A 33 7.54 10.90 -15.42
CA ILE A 33 8.53 11.78 -16.03
C ILE A 33 8.37 11.66 -17.55
N PRO A 34 7.89 12.72 -18.24
CA PRO A 34 7.59 12.61 -19.66
C PRO A 34 8.82 12.26 -20.49
N GLY A 35 8.68 11.29 -21.40
CA GLY A 35 9.73 10.92 -22.34
C GLY A 35 10.86 10.06 -21.76
N ILE A 36 10.76 9.67 -20.48
CA ILE A 36 11.73 8.77 -19.84
C ILE A 36 11.10 7.39 -19.64
N TYR A 37 11.85 6.38 -20.04
CA TYR A 37 11.45 4.97 -20.02
C TYR A 37 12.51 4.13 -19.33
N ALA A 38 12.11 3.01 -18.73
CA ALA A 38 13.09 2.04 -18.25
C ALA A 38 13.57 1.14 -19.39
N VAL A 39 14.88 0.91 -19.41
CA VAL A 39 15.55 -0.03 -20.31
C VAL A 39 16.33 -1.06 -19.50
N ARG A 40 16.38 -2.30 -19.97
CA ARG A 40 17.17 -3.35 -19.31
C ARG A 40 18.64 -2.94 -19.29
N ASN A 41 19.28 -3.04 -18.13
CA ASN A 41 20.71 -2.81 -18.01
C ASN A 41 21.48 -3.99 -18.63
N PRO A 42 22.26 -3.77 -19.70
CA PRO A 42 23.03 -4.86 -20.33
C PRO A 42 24.15 -5.40 -19.44
N ALA A 43 24.61 -4.61 -18.48
CA ALA A 43 25.72 -4.97 -17.61
C ALA A 43 25.26 -5.78 -16.38
N TYR A 44 23.95 -5.75 -16.06
CA TYR A 44 23.35 -6.53 -15.00
C TYR A 44 23.39 -8.03 -15.31
N GLN A 45 23.94 -8.81 -14.39
CA GLN A 45 24.16 -10.25 -14.59
C GLN A 45 23.04 -11.15 -14.04
N GLY A 46 22.03 -10.58 -13.38
CA GLY A 46 20.92 -11.36 -12.84
C GLY A 46 19.82 -11.67 -13.89
N SER A 47 18.91 -12.57 -13.50
CA SER A 47 17.77 -12.99 -14.32
C SER A 47 16.50 -12.16 -14.07
N GLY A 48 16.37 -11.57 -12.87
CA GLY A 48 15.23 -10.72 -12.50
C GLY A 48 15.26 -9.37 -13.20
N LEU A 49 14.13 -8.91 -13.73
CA LEU A 49 14.03 -7.57 -14.35
C LEU A 49 13.70 -6.49 -13.33
N LEU A 50 13.06 -6.86 -12.22
CA LEU A 50 12.58 -6.00 -11.16
C LEU A 50 12.20 -6.88 -9.95
N ALA A 51 12.30 -6.29 -8.77
CA ALA A 51 11.80 -6.84 -7.52
C ALA A 51 10.26 -6.79 -7.46
N ALA A 52 9.67 -7.45 -6.47
CA ALA A 52 8.22 -7.51 -6.26
C ALA A 52 7.57 -6.13 -6.02
N ASP A 53 8.33 -5.13 -5.60
CA ASP A 53 7.89 -3.75 -5.39
C ASP A 53 8.17 -2.83 -6.60
N GLY A 54 8.58 -3.39 -7.74
CA GLY A 54 8.89 -2.65 -8.97
C GLY A 54 10.27 -1.96 -8.97
N LYS A 55 11.01 -2.03 -7.85
CA LYS A 55 12.38 -1.54 -7.77
C LYS A 55 13.33 -2.41 -8.60
N PRO A 56 14.50 -1.87 -8.99
CA PRO A 56 15.49 -2.69 -9.65
C PRO A 56 16.03 -3.75 -8.69
N ASP A 57 16.25 -4.94 -9.21
CA ASP A 57 17.14 -5.91 -8.55
C ASP A 57 18.58 -5.44 -8.73
N TYR A 58 19.44 -5.73 -7.76
CA TYR A 58 20.87 -5.45 -7.84
C TYR A 58 21.67 -6.75 -7.86
N ASP A 59 22.61 -6.87 -8.79
CA ASP A 59 23.54 -8.00 -8.80
C ASP A 59 24.66 -7.83 -7.75
N ALA A 60 25.52 -8.85 -7.62
CA ALA A 60 26.63 -8.84 -6.67
C ALA A 60 27.65 -7.71 -6.94
N ALA A 61 27.66 -7.13 -8.14
CA ALA A 61 28.48 -5.98 -8.51
C ALA A 61 27.76 -4.64 -8.25
N GLY A 62 26.56 -4.66 -7.66
CA GLY A 62 25.76 -3.48 -7.35
C GLY A 62 25.12 -2.84 -8.58
N GLN A 63 25.01 -3.56 -9.69
CA GLN A 63 24.39 -3.03 -10.90
C GLN A 63 22.88 -3.24 -10.88
N PRO A 64 22.06 -2.21 -11.18
CA PRO A 64 20.62 -2.34 -11.20
C PRO A 64 20.14 -3.09 -12.43
N SER A 65 19.02 -3.81 -12.33
CA SER A 65 18.40 -4.56 -13.44
C SER A 65 17.92 -3.68 -14.60
N TYR A 66 17.62 -2.40 -14.34
CA TYR A 66 17.23 -1.41 -15.34
C TYR A 66 17.87 -0.03 -15.16
N LEU A 67 17.88 0.74 -16.23
CA LEU A 67 18.36 2.12 -16.32
C LEU A 67 17.27 3.02 -16.89
N PHE A 68 17.39 4.34 -16.70
CA PHE A 68 16.47 5.31 -17.27
C PHE A 68 17.03 5.85 -18.58
N ALA A 69 16.22 5.80 -19.63
CA ALA A 69 16.58 6.27 -20.96
C ALA A 69 15.53 7.19 -21.56
N ASP A 70 15.96 8.10 -22.43
CA ASP A 70 15.06 8.95 -23.20
C ASP A 70 14.39 8.20 -24.37
N ALA A 71 13.53 8.90 -25.13
CA ALA A 71 12.87 8.36 -26.31
C ALA A 71 13.83 7.90 -27.43
N ASN A 72 15.11 8.30 -27.40
CA ASN A 72 16.14 7.89 -28.35
C ASN A 72 17.02 6.74 -27.82
N GLY A 73 16.74 6.24 -26.61
CA GLY A 73 17.51 5.17 -25.97
C GLY A 73 18.81 5.64 -25.32
N ARG A 74 19.02 6.96 -25.17
CA ARG A 74 20.18 7.48 -24.43
C ARG A 74 19.91 7.34 -22.94
N ILE A 75 20.85 6.72 -22.22
CA ILE A 75 20.78 6.62 -20.76
C ILE A 75 20.88 8.02 -20.14
N VAL A 76 19.86 8.39 -19.37
CA VAL A 76 19.75 9.68 -18.67
C VAL A 76 19.94 9.53 -17.16
N GLY A 77 19.82 8.31 -16.63
CA GLY A 77 19.89 8.09 -15.19
C GLY A 77 20.01 6.63 -14.79
N ARG A 78 20.46 6.43 -13.56
CA ARG A 78 20.45 5.13 -12.89
C ARG A 78 19.56 5.21 -11.65
N PRO A 79 18.76 4.16 -11.37
CA PRO A 79 18.06 4.06 -10.09
C PRO A 79 19.04 4.14 -8.91
N GLY A 80 18.74 5.04 -7.97
CA GLY A 80 19.56 5.26 -6.77
C GLY A 80 20.56 6.41 -6.85
N ASP A 81 20.83 6.96 -8.05
CA ASP A 81 21.65 8.17 -8.19
C ASP A 81 20.94 9.37 -7.55
N ALA A 82 21.71 10.33 -7.00
CA ALA A 82 21.16 11.52 -6.32
C ALA A 82 20.17 12.32 -7.20
N ALA A 83 20.44 12.43 -8.51
CA ALA A 83 19.57 13.11 -9.46
C ALA A 83 18.27 12.35 -9.80
N TRP A 84 18.20 11.07 -9.42
CA TRP A 84 17.11 10.14 -9.70
C TRP A 84 16.61 9.46 -8.42
N GLN A 85 16.88 10.06 -7.26
CA GLN A 85 16.36 9.57 -5.98
C GLN A 85 14.83 9.64 -5.98
N GLY A 86 14.20 8.50 -5.67
CA GLY A 86 12.75 8.33 -5.72
C GLY A 86 12.19 8.11 -7.11
N ALA A 87 13.00 8.20 -8.18
CA ALA A 87 12.57 7.80 -9.50
C ALA A 87 12.59 6.27 -9.62
N ALA A 88 11.48 5.69 -10.03
CA ALA A 88 11.33 4.24 -10.10
C ALA A 88 10.29 3.83 -11.15
N LEU A 89 10.32 2.55 -11.51
CA LEU A 89 9.18 1.91 -12.13
C LEU A 89 8.16 1.56 -11.07
N ARG A 90 6.89 1.85 -11.35
CA ARG A 90 5.78 1.33 -10.56
C ARG A 90 5.17 0.14 -11.26
N ILE A 91 5.73 -1.03 -10.99
CA ILE A 91 5.29 -2.30 -11.54
C ILE A 91 5.08 -3.27 -10.40
N GLY A 92 3.87 -3.80 -10.33
CA GLY A 92 3.44 -4.76 -9.32
C GLY A 92 2.03 -5.20 -9.67
N SER A 93 1.41 -5.95 -8.78
CA SER A 93 0.03 -6.37 -8.95
C SER A 93 -0.94 -5.21 -8.69
N ASP A 94 -2.19 -5.31 -9.15
CA ASP A 94 -3.29 -4.43 -8.72
C ASP A 94 -3.55 -4.50 -7.21
N VAL A 95 -2.92 -5.42 -6.47
CA VAL A 95 -3.08 -5.53 -5.01
C VAL A 95 -1.93 -4.88 -4.23
N ASP A 96 -0.76 -4.73 -4.83
CA ASP A 96 0.44 -4.20 -4.17
C ASP A 96 0.83 -2.80 -4.66
N MET A 97 0.12 -2.26 -5.67
CA MET A 97 0.45 -0.99 -6.30
C MET A 97 -0.76 -0.17 -6.74
N GLY A 98 -0.59 1.15 -6.71
CA GLY A 98 -1.56 2.10 -7.24
C GLY A 98 -2.46 2.70 -6.18
N ASP A 99 -3.50 3.38 -6.63
CA ASP A 99 -4.48 4.03 -5.78
C ASP A 99 -5.56 3.02 -5.40
N HIS A 100 -5.66 2.70 -4.11
CA HIS A 100 -6.69 1.81 -3.58
C HIS A 100 -7.63 2.58 -2.67
N SER A 101 -8.88 2.13 -2.62
CA SER A 101 -9.91 2.74 -1.78
C SER A 101 -9.83 2.25 -0.33
N PHE A 102 -9.90 3.20 0.60
CA PHE A 102 -9.90 2.99 2.05
C PHE A 102 -10.98 3.85 2.73
N PHE A 103 -11.37 3.46 3.93
CA PHE A 103 -12.06 4.36 4.85
C PHE A 103 -11.04 5.26 5.53
N ALA A 104 -11.36 6.55 5.66
CA ALA A 104 -10.58 7.46 6.49
C ALA A 104 -11.09 7.42 7.93
N VAL A 105 -10.17 7.41 8.91
CA VAL A 105 -10.51 7.35 10.33
C VAL A 105 -9.83 8.48 11.11
N ALA A 106 -10.53 8.97 12.14
CA ALA A 106 -10.01 9.95 13.07
C ALA A 106 -9.11 9.25 14.07
N TYR A 107 -7.81 9.32 13.84
CA TYR A 107 -6.82 8.72 14.72
C TYR A 107 -6.41 9.69 15.83
N SER A 108 -6.31 9.20 17.06
CA SER A 108 -5.80 9.98 18.18
C SER A 108 -4.94 9.13 19.09
N SER A 109 -3.77 9.63 19.46
CA SER A 109 -2.86 9.02 20.42
C SER A 109 -2.34 10.06 21.41
N SER A 110 -1.56 9.62 22.40
CA SER A 110 -0.86 10.51 23.33
C SER A 110 0.10 11.48 22.64
N GLU A 111 0.62 11.11 21.47
CA GLU A 111 1.55 11.93 20.68
C GLU A 111 0.84 12.76 19.61
N VAL A 112 -0.25 12.25 19.07
CA VAL A 112 -1.03 12.88 18.00
C VAL A 112 -2.47 13.09 18.48
N PRO A 113 -2.82 14.27 19.02
CA PRO A 113 -4.15 14.51 19.56
C PRO A 113 -5.25 14.54 18.49
N ALA A 114 -4.90 14.82 17.23
CA ALA A 114 -5.81 14.79 16.10
C ALA A 114 -5.07 14.41 14.81
N GLY A 115 -5.32 13.20 14.33
CA GLY A 115 -4.74 12.65 13.12
C GLY A 115 -5.77 12.05 12.18
N VAL A 116 -5.32 11.76 10.96
CA VAL A 116 -6.08 10.99 9.97
C VAL A 116 -5.27 9.75 9.63
N ALA A 117 -5.87 8.59 9.83
CA ALA A 117 -5.36 7.32 9.33
C ALA A 117 -6.34 6.74 8.32
N LEU A 118 -5.92 5.69 7.62
CA LEU A 118 -6.76 4.93 6.72
C LEU A 118 -6.95 3.52 7.26
N THR A 119 -8.13 2.95 7.08
CA THR A 119 -8.38 1.53 7.31
C THR A 119 -9.08 0.93 6.11
N ARG A 120 -8.80 -0.34 5.87
CA ARG A 120 -9.54 -1.16 4.91
C ARG A 120 -10.57 -2.05 5.60
N ASP A 121 -10.61 -2.02 6.93
CA ASP A 121 -11.54 -2.82 7.70
C ASP A 121 -12.98 -2.33 7.53
N GLY A 122 -13.85 -3.22 7.08
CA GLY A 122 -15.28 -2.99 6.93
C GLY A 122 -16.08 -3.31 8.20
N HIS A 123 -15.44 -3.76 9.27
CA HIS A 123 -16.09 -3.98 10.56
C HIS A 123 -16.35 -2.64 11.26
N LEU A 124 -17.52 -2.08 10.97
CA LEU A 124 -17.97 -0.81 11.54
C LEU A 124 -18.97 -1.06 12.67
N SER A 125 -18.84 -0.32 13.75
CA SER A 125 -19.73 -0.38 14.91
C SER A 125 -20.13 1.02 15.36
N LEU A 126 -21.00 1.11 16.37
CA LEU A 126 -21.46 2.38 16.94
C LEU A 126 -20.92 2.55 18.35
N ASN A 127 -20.42 3.74 18.65
CA ASN A 127 -20.05 4.11 20.01
C ASN A 127 -21.28 4.62 20.81
N SER A 128 -21.07 4.98 22.08
CA SER A 128 -22.12 5.51 22.96
C SER A 128 -22.75 6.83 22.49
N GLN A 129 -22.11 7.55 21.58
CA GLN A 129 -22.61 8.79 20.97
C GLN A 129 -23.36 8.54 19.66
N ASN A 130 -23.60 7.27 19.29
CA ASN A 130 -24.14 6.86 17.99
C ASN A 130 -23.25 7.27 16.80
N GLU A 131 -21.95 7.46 17.03
CA GLU A 131 -20.99 7.72 15.96
C GLU A 131 -20.51 6.40 15.37
N LEU A 132 -20.32 6.40 14.05
CA LEU A 132 -19.73 5.27 13.34
C LEU A 132 -18.23 5.20 13.64
N VAL A 133 -17.79 4.07 14.20
CA VAL A 133 -16.39 3.78 14.54
C VAL A 133 -15.94 2.48 13.86
N ASP A 134 -14.64 2.33 13.67
CA ASP A 134 -14.02 1.07 13.25
C ASP A 134 -13.94 0.05 14.40
N ALA A 135 -13.28 -1.09 14.15
CA ALA A 135 -13.05 -2.13 15.14
C ALA A 135 -12.18 -1.68 16.33
N ALA A 136 -11.27 -0.73 16.11
CA ALA A 136 -10.42 -0.14 17.15
C ALA A 136 -11.15 0.93 17.98
N GLY A 137 -12.35 1.34 17.55
CA GLY A 137 -13.15 2.38 18.19
C GLY A 137 -12.82 3.79 17.71
N HIS A 138 -12.01 3.95 16.67
CA HIS A 138 -11.73 5.22 16.05
C HIS A 138 -12.89 5.67 15.15
N PRO A 139 -13.35 6.93 15.22
CA PRO A 139 -14.44 7.41 14.39
C PRO A 139 -14.12 7.39 12.90
N ILE A 140 -15.04 6.87 12.10
CA ILE A 140 -14.97 6.95 10.64
C ILE A 140 -15.21 8.41 10.20
N LEU A 141 -14.30 8.91 9.38
CA LEU A 141 -14.38 10.25 8.81
C LEU A 141 -15.29 10.25 7.57
N PRO A 142 -16.29 11.15 7.52
CA PRO A 142 -17.09 11.32 6.32
C PRO A 142 -16.26 12.01 5.22
N VAL A 143 -16.66 11.79 3.98
CA VAL A 143 -16.17 12.55 2.83
C VAL A 143 -17.08 13.73 2.55
N GLY A 144 -16.49 14.86 2.18
CA GLY A 144 -17.23 16.04 1.73
C GLY A 144 -17.68 15.92 0.26
N PRO A 145 -18.33 16.97 -0.29
CA PRO A 145 -18.77 17.00 -1.69
C PRO A 145 -17.64 16.85 -2.71
N ASN A 146 -16.40 17.16 -2.31
CA ASN A 146 -15.18 16.97 -3.10
C ASN A 146 -14.62 15.54 -3.05
N GLY A 147 -15.26 14.62 -2.33
CA GLY A 147 -14.81 13.24 -2.16
C GLY A 147 -13.59 13.07 -1.25
N LEU A 148 -13.21 14.11 -0.50
CA LEU A 148 -12.08 14.07 0.44
C LEU A 148 -12.58 14.05 1.89
N PRO A 149 -11.81 13.48 2.84
CA PRO A 149 -12.27 13.29 4.19
C PRO A 149 -12.34 14.62 4.95
N LEU A 150 -13.26 14.71 5.90
CA LEU A 150 -13.49 15.86 6.77
C LEU A 150 -13.02 15.54 8.20
N PRO A 151 -11.77 15.86 8.59
CA PRO A 151 -11.15 15.37 9.83
C PRO A 151 -11.88 15.77 11.13
N GLN A 152 -12.62 16.86 11.09
CA GLN A 152 -13.37 17.39 12.24
C GLN A 152 -14.85 17.01 12.23
N ALA A 153 -15.31 16.27 11.21
CA ALA A 153 -16.69 15.83 11.11
C ALA A 153 -16.85 14.37 11.54
N ARG A 154 -18.06 14.01 11.97
CA ARG A 154 -18.42 12.67 12.45
C ARG A 154 -19.72 12.21 11.81
N ILE A 155 -19.83 10.91 11.55
CA ILE A 155 -21.06 10.28 11.07
C ILE A 155 -21.86 9.85 12.30
N VAL A 156 -23.00 10.49 12.55
CA VAL A 156 -23.89 10.18 13.68
C VAL A 156 -25.17 9.54 13.16
N ILE A 157 -25.42 8.29 13.56
CA ILE A 157 -26.65 7.57 13.23
C ILE A 157 -27.84 8.24 13.92
N ASN A 158 -28.95 8.36 13.21
CA ASN A 158 -30.19 8.92 13.72
C ASN A 158 -30.96 7.85 14.52
N PRO A 159 -31.12 7.99 15.85
CA PRO A 159 -31.84 6.99 16.65
C PRO A 159 -33.35 6.92 16.32
N ALA A 160 -33.90 7.95 15.67
CA ALA A 160 -35.30 7.97 15.26
C ALA A 160 -35.55 7.28 13.91
N TYR A 161 -34.50 6.84 13.21
CA TYR A 161 -34.61 6.15 11.93
C TYR A 161 -35.23 4.76 12.11
N GLN A 162 -36.26 4.44 11.31
CA GLN A 162 -37.00 3.18 11.41
C GLN A 162 -36.75 2.21 10.24
N GLY A 163 -35.82 2.53 9.34
CA GLY A 163 -35.47 1.64 8.21
C GLY A 163 -34.39 0.62 8.57
N HIS A 164 -34.20 -0.34 7.66
CA HIS A 164 -33.19 -1.40 7.82
C HIS A 164 -31.80 -0.97 7.32
N ASP A 165 -31.75 -0.26 6.19
CA ASP A 165 -30.49 0.07 5.53
C ASP A 165 -29.99 1.45 5.94
N LEU A 166 -28.79 1.51 6.53
CA LEU A 166 -28.23 2.78 6.99
C LEU A 166 -27.52 3.57 5.88
N PHE A 167 -27.01 2.90 4.86
CA PHE A 167 -26.16 3.50 3.84
C PHE A 167 -26.61 3.08 2.44
N ALA A 168 -26.78 4.05 1.55
CA ALA A 168 -26.93 3.77 0.12
C ALA A 168 -25.61 3.26 -0.48
N PRO A 169 -25.60 2.61 -1.66
CA PRO A 169 -24.38 2.09 -2.30
C PRO A 169 -23.30 3.15 -2.58
N ASN A 170 -23.71 4.40 -2.75
CA ASN A 170 -22.82 5.56 -2.93
C ASN A 170 -22.40 6.21 -1.61
N GLY A 171 -22.84 5.65 -0.49
CA GLY A 171 -22.58 6.13 0.86
C GLY A 171 -23.54 7.18 1.39
N ASP A 172 -24.48 7.69 0.59
CA ASP A 172 -25.47 8.68 1.04
C ASP A 172 -26.40 8.12 2.13
N PRO A 173 -26.99 8.98 3.00
CA PRO A 173 -28.00 8.55 3.95
C PRO A 173 -29.27 8.09 3.23
N VAL A 174 -29.88 7.03 3.76
CA VAL A 174 -31.19 6.53 3.30
C VAL A 174 -32.28 7.24 4.12
N TYR A 175 -33.43 7.49 3.50
CA TYR A 175 -34.57 8.12 4.17
C TYR A 175 -35.65 7.08 4.43
N ASP A 176 -36.24 7.12 5.63
CA ASP A 176 -37.39 6.28 5.94
C ASP A 176 -38.70 6.84 5.35
N GLN A 177 -39.81 6.13 5.60
CA GLN A 177 -41.14 6.54 5.13
C GLN A 177 -41.62 7.88 5.69
N HIS A 178 -41.01 8.37 6.79
CA HIS A 178 -41.31 9.65 7.42
C HIS A 178 -40.34 10.75 6.97
N GLY A 179 -39.42 10.46 6.04
CA GLY A 179 -38.41 11.39 5.57
C GLY A 179 -37.29 11.64 6.58
N GLN A 180 -37.11 10.79 7.60
CA GLN A 180 -35.98 10.88 8.52
C GLN A 180 -34.74 10.23 7.86
N PRO A 181 -33.57 10.91 7.85
CA PRO A 181 -32.34 10.31 7.35
C PRO A 181 -31.81 9.27 8.34
N SER A 182 -31.16 8.23 7.82
CA SER A 182 -30.50 7.17 8.59
C SER A 182 -29.34 7.69 9.44
N TYR A 183 -28.60 8.67 8.93
CA TYR A 183 -27.52 9.33 9.65
C TYR A 183 -27.37 10.78 9.19
N ARG A 184 -26.61 11.55 9.96
CA ARG A 184 -26.18 12.90 9.61
C ARG A 184 -24.69 13.06 9.84
N VAL A 185 -24.05 13.88 9.02
CA VAL A 185 -22.67 14.30 9.25
C VAL A 185 -22.69 15.57 10.08
N VAL A 186 -22.07 15.53 11.26
CA VAL A 186 -21.94 16.68 12.15
C VAL A 186 -20.50 17.18 12.16
N GLY A 187 -20.33 18.50 12.05
CA GLY A 187 -19.03 19.15 12.22
C GLY A 187 -18.67 19.39 13.70
N PRO A 188 -17.55 20.07 13.98
CA PRO A 188 -17.02 20.28 15.33
C PRO A 188 -17.93 21.10 16.27
N GLY A 189 -18.94 21.79 15.72
CA GLY A 189 -19.95 22.54 16.47
C GLY A 189 -21.34 21.90 16.50
N GLY A 190 -21.48 20.62 16.12
CA GLY A 190 -22.78 19.94 16.03
C GLY A 190 -23.64 20.35 14.83
N GLN A 191 -23.14 21.26 13.99
CA GLN A 191 -23.79 21.70 12.76
C GLN A 191 -23.78 20.57 11.72
N VAL A 192 -24.89 20.38 11.02
CA VAL A 192 -24.95 19.39 9.93
C VAL A 192 -24.15 19.91 8.73
N VAL A 193 -23.26 19.07 8.19
CA VAL A 193 -22.47 19.39 7.00
C VAL A 193 -23.22 18.89 5.76
N PRO A 194 -23.81 19.76 4.94
CA PRO A 194 -24.60 19.34 3.78
C PRO A 194 -23.72 18.68 2.71
N GLY A 195 -24.22 17.61 2.09
CA GLY A 195 -23.53 16.89 1.03
C GLY A 195 -22.33 16.04 1.49
N ALA A 196 -22.08 15.96 2.79
CA ALA A 196 -21.11 15.03 3.35
C ALA A 196 -21.75 13.66 3.60
N ARG A 197 -20.97 12.60 3.43
CA ARG A 197 -21.45 11.22 3.49
C ARG A 197 -20.39 10.23 3.95
N LEU A 198 -20.78 9.00 4.25
CA LEU A 198 -19.83 7.89 4.30
C LEU A 198 -19.21 7.73 2.92
N GLY A 199 -17.89 7.59 2.84
CA GLY A 199 -17.24 7.39 1.56
C GLY A 199 -15.82 6.89 1.70
N LEU A 200 -15.30 6.44 0.56
CA LEU A 200 -13.95 5.95 0.45
C LEU A 200 -13.04 7.05 -0.10
N VAL A 201 -11.76 6.93 0.20
CA VAL A 201 -10.69 7.77 -0.33
C VAL A 201 -9.63 6.88 -0.95
N ASP A 202 -9.10 7.31 -2.08
CA ASP A 202 -8.06 6.58 -2.77
C ASP A 202 -6.68 7.04 -2.29
N ALA A 203 -5.86 6.08 -1.89
CA ALA A 203 -4.50 6.30 -1.44
C ALA A 203 -3.52 5.38 -2.17
N ASP A 204 -2.35 5.93 -2.45
CA ASP A 204 -1.25 5.19 -3.02
C ASP A 204 -0.68 4.19 -2.02
N VAL A 205 -0.92 2.90 -2.24
CA VAL A 205 -0.53 1.83 -1.31
C VAL A 205 0.97 1.76 -1.05
N THR A 206 1.80 2.25 -1.98
CA THR A 206 3.27 2.29 -1.82
C THR A 206 3.72 3.31 -0.77
N ARG A 207 2.83 4.23 -0.38
CA ARG A 207 3.09 5.28 0.62
C ARG A 207 2.46 4.95 1.96
N LEU A 208 1.80 3.80 2.09
CA LEU A 208 1.15 3.40 3.33
C LEU A 208 2.17 2.77 4.28
N VAL A 209 2.09 3.16 5.54
CA VAL A 209 2.88 2.58 6.62
C VAL A 209 1.91 2.05 7.67
N PRO A 210 1.99 0.76 8.06
CA PRO A 210 1.08 0.21 9.07
C PRO A 210 1.26 0.94 10.40
N LEU A 211 0.15 1.30 11.02
CA LEU A 211 0.09 1.99 12.31
C LEU A 211 -0.20 1.01 13.46
N GLY A 212 -0.88 -0.09 13.16
CA GLY A 212 -1.33 -1.11 14.11
C GLY A 212 -2.69 -1.66 13.71
N GLU A 213 -3.02 -2.86 14.17
CA GLU A 213 -4.29 -3.55 13.88
C GLU A 213 -4.61 -3.61 12.37
N THR A 214 -5.46 -2.70 11.88
CA THR A 214 -5.89 -2.60 10.47
C THR A 214 -5.69 -1.20 9.87
N GLU A 215 -4.96 -0.32 10.57
CA GLU A 215 -4.79 1.09 10.23
C GLU A 215 -3.44 1.40 9.58
N PHE A 216 -3.47 2.42 8.72
CA PHE A 216 -2.33 2.87 7.93
C PHE A 216 -2.15 4.38 8.04
N MET A 217 -0.89 4.79 8.24
CA MET A 217 -0.43 6.16 7.99
C MET A 217 -0.21 6.37 6.50
N VAL A 218 -0.44 7.59 6.03
CA VAL A 218 -0.20 7.99 4.63
C VAL A 218 1.07 8.83 4.57
N GLY A 219 2.07 8.36 3.83
CA GLY A 219 3.35 9.07 3.66
C GLY A 219 4.12 9.26 4.98
N GLY A 220 3.92 8.38 5.97
CA GLY A 220 4.59 8.43 7.26
C GLY A 220 4.14 9.58 8.18
N THR A 221 2.99 10.18 7.92
CA THR A 221 2.41 11.26 8.75
C THR A 221 0.95 10.97 9.07
N LEU A 222 0.51 11.48 10.23
CA LEU A 222 -0.89 11.48 10.67
C LEU A 222 -1.51 12.88 10.58
N ASN A 223 -0.74 13.89 10.18
CA ASN A 223 -1.23 15.27 10.14
C ASN A 223 -2.40 15.38 9.14
N PRO A 224 -3.58 15.85 9.56
CA PRO A 224 -4.76 15.85 8.70
C PRO A 224 -4.59 16.63 7.38
N GLN A 225 -3.87 17.75 7.39
CA GLN A 225 -3.67 18.57 6.19
C GLN A 225 -2.76 17.87 5.17
N GLN A 226 -1.70 17.23 5.66
CA GLN A 226 -0.76 16.49 4.81
C GLN A 226 -1.38 15.22 4.25
N VAL A 227 -2.14 14.50 5.08
CA VAL A 227 -2.83 13.27 4.66
C VAL A 227 -3.88 13.59 3.61
N VAL A 228 -4.79 14.55 3.87
CA VAL A 228 -5.85 14.93 2.90
C VAL A 228 -5.26 15.37 1.56
N ALA A 229 -4.13 16.08 1.55
CA ALA A 229 -3.46 16.50 0.32
C ALA A 229 -2.86 15.34 -0.50
N ALA A 230 -2.58 14.21 0.15
CA ALA A 230 -2.06 13.00 -0.50
C ALA A 230 -3.15 12.06 -1.02
N LEU A 231 -4.41 12.29 -0.64
CA LEU A 231 -5.55 11.45 -1.01
C LEU A 231 -6.24 11.91 -2.30
N ARG A 232 -6.96 10.98 -2.92
CA ARG A 232 -7.83 11.22 -4.06
C ARG A 232 -9.27 10.83 -3.72
N PRO A 233 -10.27 11.36 -4.46
CA PRO A 233 -11.63 10.88 -4.33
C PRO A 233 -11.70 9.37 -4.60
N GLY A 234 -12.33 8.63 -3.69
CA GLY A 234 -12.40 7.18 -3.79
C GLY A 234 -13.15 6.71 -5.03
N THR A 235 -12.61 5.69 -5.71
CA THR A 235 -13.25 5.05 -6.87
C THR A 235 -14.01 3.77 -6.53
N GLY A 236 -13.78 3.22 -5.33
CA GLY A 236 -14.46 2.04 -4.81
C GLY A 236 -15.95 2.25 -4.55
N GLN A 237 -16.69 1.14 -4.55
CA GLN A 237 -18.12 1.12 -4.21
C GLN A 237 -18.33 0.49 -2.84
N LEU A 238 -19.29 1.01 -2.08
CA LEU A 238 -19.66 0.44 -0.79
C LEU A 238 -20.64 -0.72 -1.02
N ALA A 239 -20.37 -1.84 -0.35
CA ALA A 239 -21.26 -3.01 -0.33
C ALA A 239 -21.68 -3.31 1.12
N PRO A 240 -22.74 -2.67 1.65
CA PRO A 240 -23.22 -2.91 3.00
C PRO A 240 -23.52 -4.40 3.24
N GLY A 241 -23.22 -4.88 4.45
CA GLY A 241 -23.44 -6.28 4.84
C GLY A 241 -22.42 -7.28 4.28
N LYS A 242 -21.33 -6.80 3.66
CA LYS A 242 -20.18 -7.60 3.25
C LYS A 242 -18.93 -7.16 4.02
N LEU A 243 -18.05 -8.12 4.32
CA LEU A 243 -16.71 -7.88 4.84
C LEU A 243 -15.70 -8.27 3.77
N GLU A 244 -14.68 -7.45 3.56
CA GLU A 244 -13.56 -7.81 2.71
C GLU A 244 -12.74 -8.92 3.38
N GLN A 245 -12.35 -9.95 2.61
CA GLN A 245 -11.50 -11.04 3.08
C GLN A 245 -10.03 -10.74 2.80
N SER A 246 -9.14 -11.35 3.59
CA SER A 246 -7.71 -11.33 3.28
C SER A 246 -7.45 -11.96 1.92
N ASN A 247 -6.58 -11.33 1.15
CA ASN A 247 -6.06 -11.86 -0.11
C ASN A 247 -4.96 -12.93 0.09
N VAL A 248 -4.63 -13.27 1.34
CA VAL A 248 -3.57 -14.25 1.66
C VAL A 248 -4.16 -15.65 1.76
N ASP A 249 -3.58 -16.60 1.01
CA ASP A 249 -3.81 -18.03 1.19
C ASP A 249 -2.92 -18.58 2.33
N PRO A 250 -3.49 -19.06 3.45
CA PRO A 250 -2.72 -19.61 4.55
C PRO A 250 -1.90 -20.84 4.17
N ALA A 251 -2.43 -21.72 3.30
CA ALA A 251 -1.75 -22.97 2.93
C ALA A 251 -0.49 -22.68 2.08
N ALA A 252 -0.62 -21.78 1.11
CA ALA A 252 0.53 -21.32 0.31
C ALA A 252 1.58 -20.58 1.16
N THR A 253 1.14 -19.81 2.15
CA THR A 253 2.02 -19.08 3.07
C THR A 253 2.78 -20.03 4.00
N MET A 254 2.12 -21.04 4.57
CA MET A 254 2.77 -22.07 5.39
C MET A 254 3.81 -22.87 4.60
N THR A 255 3.50 -23.22 3.35
CA THR A 255 4.43 -23.94 2.48
C THR A 255 5.69 -23.11 2.22
N ARG A 256 5.54 -21.79 1.98
CA ARG A 256 6.67 -20.86 1.85
C ARG A 256 7.50 -20.79 3.14
N MET A 257 6.86 -20.73 4.31
CA MET A 257 7.58 -20.76 5.60
C MET A 257 8.35 -22.06 5.80
N LEU A 258 7.76 -23.22 5.47
CA LEU A 258 8.44 -24.52 5.55
C LEU A 258 9.64 -24.59 4.61
N ALA A 259 9.52 -24.04 3.39
CA ALA A 259 10.64 -23.94 2.47
C ALA A 259 11.77 -23.06 3.03
N VAL A 260 11.44 -21.93 3.67
CA VAL A 260 12.42 -21.07 4.33
C VAL A 260 13.09 -21.78 5.53
N ILE A 261 12.33 -22.52 6.33
CA ILE A 261 12.87 -23.32 7.45
C ILE A 261 13.81 -24.42 6.93
N ALA A 262 13.41 -25.14 5.88
CA ALA A 262 14.24 -26.17 5.27
C ALA A 262 15.54 -25.57 4.69
N GLN A 263 15.46 -24.42 4.03
CA GLN A 263 16.64 -23.71 3.54
C GLN A 263 17.55 -23.25 4.69
N TYR A 264 16.97 -22.76 5.78
CA TYR A 264 17.73 -22.38 6.97
C TYR A 264 18.42 -23.59 7.62
N GLN A 265 17.73 -24.72 7.72
CA GLN A 265 18.30 -25.98 8.22
C GLN A 265 19.45 -26.48 7.33
N ALA A 266 19.27 -26.46 6.01
CA ALA A 266 20.33 -26.82 5.07
C ALA A 266 21.56 -25.90 5.22
N ASN A 267 21.36 -24.59 5.35
CA ASN A 267 22.45 -23.64 5.60
C ASN A 267 23.15 -23.92 6.94
N GLN A 268 22.41 -24.28 8.00
CA GLN A 268 23.00 -24.67 9.28
C GLN A 268 23.81 -25.97 9.19
N GLU A 269 23.34 -26.96 8.43
CA GLU A 269 24.08 -28.21 8.21
C GLU A 269 25.39 -27.98 7.47
N VAL A 270 25.41 -27.09 6.46
CA VAL A 270 26.64 -26.68 5.77
C VAL A 270 27.63 -26.03 6.73
N ILE A 271 27.17 -25.12 7.61
CA ILE A 271 28.04 -24.48 8.63
C ILE A 271 28.63 -25.54 9.58
N ARG A 272 27.82 -26.50 10.05
CA ARG A 272 28.31 -27.58 10.91
C ARG A 272 29.33 -28.46 10.18
N ALA A 273 29.08 -28.78 8.92
CA ALA A 273 30.01 -29.56 8.11
C ALA A 273 31.34 -28.80 7.92
N GLU A 274 31.32 -27.48 7.70
CA GLU A 274 32.52 -26.66 7.67
C GLU A 274 33.27 -26.70 9.01
N ASP A 275 32.59 -26.46 10.14
CA ASP A 275 33.19 -26.51 11.47
C ASP A 275 33.82 -27.88 11.78
N GLU A 276 33.16 -28.98 11.40
CA GLU A 276 33.68 -30.33 11.55
C GLU A 276 34.94 -30.55 10.68
N THR A 277 34.94 -30.06 9.43
CA THR A 277 36.13 -30.15 8.57
C THR A 277 37.30 -29.35 9.11
N LEU A 278 37.04 -28.16 9.67
CA LEU A 278 38.05 -27.33 10.33
C LEU A 278 38.61 -28.00 11.58
N ALA A 279 37.74 -28.54 12.44
CA ALA A 279 38.15 -29.26 13.64
C ALA A 279 39.05 -30.46 13.30
N LYS A 280 38.69 -31.23 12.26
CA LYS A 280 39.48 -32.37 11.81
C LYS A 280 40.84 -31.96 11.23
N ALA A 281 40.89 -30.91 10.41
CA ALA A 281 42.14 -30.37 9.89
C ALA A 281 43.08 -29.89 10.99
N VAL A 282 42.55 -29.22 12.03
CA VAL A 282 43.33 -28.80 13.21
C VAL A 282 43.90 -30.01 13.96
N GLN A 283 43.09 -31.05 14.16
CA GLN A 283 43.49 -32.25 14.88
C GLN A 283 44.58 -33.04 14.12
N ASP A 284 44.47 -33.15 12.80
CA ASP A 284 45.48 -33.80 11.96
C ASP A 284 46.81 -33.03 11.97
N VAL A 285 46.80 -31.69 12.00
CA VAL A 285 48.01 -30.86 12.17
C VAL A 285 48.61 -30.99 13.58
N GLY A 286 47.77 -31.18 14.60
CA GLY A 286 48.23 -31.39 15.98
C GLY A 286 48.97 -32.73 16.16
N HIS A 287 48.62 -33.75 15.38
CA HIS A 287 49.24 -35.08 15.47
C HIS A 287 50.58 -35.21 14.73
N VAL A 288 50.87 -34.37 13.73
CA VAL A 288 52.15 -34.42 12.99
C VAL A 288 53.34 -33.77 13.71
N ASN A 289 53.12 -33.10 14.85
CA ASN A 289 54.17 -32.45 15.64
C ASN A 289 54.39 -33.10 17.03
N ALA A 290 53.93 -34.34 17.25
CA ALA A 290 54.12 -35.11 18.47
C ALA A 290 55.01 -36.34 18.25
#